data_AF-A0A426U475-F1
#
_entry.id   AF-A0A426U475-F1
#
_cell.length_a   1.000
_cell.length_b   1.000
_cell.length_c   1.000
_cell.angle_alpha   90.00
_cell.angle_beta   90.00
_cell.angle_gamma   90.00
#
_symmetry.space_group_name_H-M   'P 1'
#
loop_
_entity.id
_entity.type
_entity.pdbx_description
1 polymer ?
#
loop_
_entity_poly.entity_id
_entity_poly.type
_entity_poly.pdbx_seq_one_letter_code
_entity_poly.pdbx_strand_id
1 'polypeptide(L)'
;ALYFPCPDREIPYPQPEFDVSVVPGAVIVTARTLVRDLLLQADRLDPGARADRGLVTLLPGERVTIGVSGWETPDADAARSALYCLEPSR
;
A
#
# COMPACT_ATOMS: atom_id res chain seq x y z
N ALA A 1 -6.83 5.21 -14.15
CA ALA A 1 -5.66 6.04 -13.79
C ALA A 1 -6.16 7.42 -13.38
N LEU A 2 -5.57 8.01 -12.34
CA LEU A 2 -5.85 9.39 -11.91
C LEU A 2 -4.96 10.37 -12.69
N TYR A 3 -5.43 11.61 -12.87
CA TYR A 3 -4.66 12.67 -13.51
C TYR A 3 -4.13 13.64 -12.46
N PHE A 4 -2.85 14.00 -12.59
CA PHE A 4 -2.18 15.01 -11.76
C PHE A 4 -1.68 16.15 -12.67
N PRO A 5 -1.89 17.42 -12.30
CA PRO A 5 -1.69 18.55 -13.21
C PRO A 5 -0.23 18.98 -13.38
N CYS A 6 0.68 18.44 -12.58
CA CYS A 6 2.12 18.74 -12.61
C CYS A 6 2.95 17.48 -12.32
N PRO A 7 4.27 17.51 -12.57
CA PRO A 7 5.18 16.42 -12.19
C PRO A 7 5.15 16.14 -10.68
N ASP A 8 5.32 14.88 -10.29
CA ASP A 8 5.17 14.45 -8.89
C ASP A 8 5.98 15.25 -7.87
N ARG A 9 7.24 15.55 -8.19
CA ARG A 9 8.14 16.31 -7.31
C ARG A 9 7.63 17.73 -7.00
N GLU A 10 6.69 18.25 -7.80
CA GLU A 10 6.10 19.58 -7.66
C GLU A 10 4.77 19.54 -6.90
N ILE A 11 4.25 18.35 -6.58
CA ILE A 11 3.01 18.19 -5.84
C ILE A 11 3.31 18.20 -4.34
N PRO A 12 2.67 19.10 -3.56
CA PRO A 12 2.80 19.12 -2.11
C PRO A 12 1.92 18.01 -1.51
N TYR A 13 2.35 16.75 -1.66
CA TYR A 13 1.60 15.60 -1.17
C TYR A 13 1.39 15.70 0.35
N PRO A 14 0.17 15.38 0.86
CA PRO A 14 -0.04 15.25 2.29
C PRO A 14 0.74 14.05 2.83
N GLN A 15 0.99 14.03 4.14
CA GLN A 15 1.49 12.83 4.79
C GLN A 15 0.50 11.66 4.54
N PRO A 16 0.96 10.50 4.05
CA PRO A 16 0.10 9.35 3.86
C PRO A 16 -0.32 8.78 5.21
N GLU A 17 -1.63 8.67 5.41
CA GLU A 17 -2.26 8.05 6.56
C GLU A 17 -3.20 6.95 6.05
N PHE A 18 -3.05 5.74 6.59
CA PHE A 18 -3.86 4.60 6.20
C PHE A 18 -3.88 3.52 7.28
N ASP A 19 -5.00 2.82 7.37
CA ASP A 19 -5.19 1.67 8.24
C ASP A 19 -4.82 0.39 7.49
N VAL A 20 -4.24 -0.57 8.20
CA VAL A 20 -3.88 -1.89 7.66
C VAL A 20 -4.56 -2.97 8.48
N SER A 21 -5.20 -3.91 7.80
CA SER A 21 -5.66 -5.15 8.41
C SER A 21 -5.28 -6.36 7.56
N VAL A 22 -5.16 -7.51 8.20
CA VAL A 22 -4.74 -8.76 7.57
C VAL A 22 -5.79 -9.83 7.79
N VAL A 23 -6.03 -10.60 6.75
CA VAL A 23 -6.84 -11.81 6.77
C VAL A 23 -6.06 -12.92 6.06
N PRO A 24 -6.40 -14.21 6.25
CA PRO A 24 -5.76 -15.28 5.49
C PRO A 24 -5.79 -15.00 3.98
N GLY A 25 -4.62 -14.91 3.37
CA GLY A 25 -4.44 -14.68 1.94
C GLY A 25 -4.64 -13.24 1.45
N ALA A 26 -4.76 -12.24 2.34
CA ALA A 26 -4.91 -10.84 1.90
C ALA A 26 -4.45 -9.79 2.92
N VAL A 27 -3.95 -8.67 2.39
CA VAL A 27 -3.69 -7.41 3.11
C VAL A 27 -4.72 -6.38 2.65
N ILE A 28 -5.40 -5.75 3.59
CA ILE A 28 -6.41 -4.72 3.33
C ILE A 28 -5.86 -3.38 3.78
N VAL A 29 -5.87 -2.39 2.89
CA VAL A 29 -5.43 -1.03 3.18
C VAL A 29 -6.59 -0.07 2.97
N THR A 30 -6.90 0.75 3.98
CA THR A 30 -7.93 1.81 3.89
C THR A 30 -7.27 3.17 4.05
N ALA A 31 -7.38 4.01 3.03
CA ALA A 31 -6.73 5.32 2.99
C ALA A 31 -7.50 6.36 3.82
N ARG A 32 -6.78 7.13 4.64
CA ARG A 32 -7.30 8.28 5.39
C ARG A 32 -6.97 9.60 4.67
N THR A 33 -5.81 9.65 4.03
CA THR A 33 -5.38 10.73 3.12
C THR A 33 -5.16 10.17 1.71
N LEU A 34 -4.65 10.96 0.77
CA LEU A 34 -4.17 10.43 -0.51
C LEU A 34 -2.99 9.49 -0.26
N VAL A 35 -3.11 8.23 -0.68
CA VAL A 35 -2.01 7.26 -0.65
C VAL A 35 -1.60 6.97 -2.08
N ARG A 36 -0.45 7.50 -2.49
CA ARG A 36 0.04 7.42 -3.86
C ARG A 36 1.07 6.30 -4.01
N ASP A 37 0.95 5.56 -5.12
CA ASP A 37 1.88 4.48 -5.48
C ASP A 37 2.07 3.43 -4.36
N LEU A 38 0.96 3.06 -3.70
CA LEU A 38 0.93 2.03 -2.68
C LEU A 38 1.38 0.68 -3.28
N LEU A 39 2.40 0.10 -2.69
CA LEU A 39 2.97 -1.18 -3.05
C LEU A 39 3.13 -2.06 -1.82
N LEU A 40 2.65 -3.30 -1.89
CA LEU A 40 3.04 -4.34 -0.95
C LEU A 40 4.27 -5.07 -1.48
N GLN A 41 5.40 -4.95 -0.80
CA GLN A 41 6.63 -5.66 -1.12
C GLN A 41 6.54 -7.08 -0.54
N ALA A 42 5.89 -8.00 -1.26
CA ALA A 42 5.55 -9.32 -0.75
C ALA A 42 6.77 -10.14 -0.27
N ASP A 43 7.93 -9.96 -0.90
CA ASP A 43 9.21 -10.58 -0.53
C ASP A 43 9.71 -10.19 0.87
N ARG A 44 9.22 -9.08 1.43
CA ARG A 44 9.48 -8.68 2.82
C ARG A 44 8.61 -9.43 3.84
N LEU A 45 7.54 -10.07 3.39
CA LEU A 45 6.66 -10.90 4.24
C LEU A 45 7.19 -12.33 4.33
N ASP A 46 7.52 -12.91 3.18
CA ASP A 46 8.14 -14.23 3.03
C ASP A 46 8.85 -14.28 1.65
N PRO A 47 10.02 -14.92 1.50
CA PRO A 47 10.70 -15.04 0.21
C PRO A 47 9.85 -15.66 -0.92
N GLY A 48 8.93 -16.58 -0.56
CA GLY A 48 7.99 -17.23 -1.47
C GLY A 48 6.71 -16.42 -1.73
N ALA A 49 6.46 -15.35 -0.98
CA ALA A 49 5.21 -14.64 -1.06
C ALA A 49 5.04 -13.85 -2.37
N ARG A 50 3.80 -13.74 -2.85
CA ARG A 50 3.43 -13.01 -4.06
C ARG A 50 2.17 -12.20 -3.82
N ALA A 51 2.20 -10.92 -4.21
CA ALA A 51 1.01 -10.08 -4.27
C ALA A 51 0.32 -10.21 -5.63
N ASP A 52 -1.00 -10.20 -5.65
CA ASP A 52 -1.81 -10.30 -6.87
C ASP A 52 -1.83 -9.00 -7.71
N ARG A 53 -1.37 -7.90 -7.11
CA ARG A 53 -1.33 -6.57 -7.73
C ARG A 53 -0.13 -5.77 -7.23
N GLY A 54 0.32 -4.86 -8.09
CA GLY A 54 1.26 -3.80 -7.75
C GLY A 54 0.57 -2.44 -7.64
N LEU A 55 1.38 -1.41 -7.44
CA LEU A 55 1.08 0.03 -7.44
C LEU A 55 -0.41 0.41 -7.58
N VAL A 56 -0.98 0.86 -6.48
CA VAL A 56 -2.35 1.39 -6.42
C VAL A 56 -2.31 2.80 -5.85
N THR A 57 -3.09 3.70 -6.42
CA THR A 57 -3.37 4.99 -5.77
C THR A 57 -4.75 4.93 -5.12
N LEU A 58 -4.84 5.37 -3.86
CA LEU A 58 -6.07 5.43 -3.08
C LEU A 58 -6.39 6.87 -2.72
N LEU A 59 -7.61 7.29 -2.99
CA LEU A 59 -8.18 8.52 -2.47
C LEU A 59 -8.63 8.35 -1.01
N PRO A 60 -8.81 9.44 -0.23
CA PRO A 60 -9.35 9.36 1.12
C PRO A 60 -10.67 8.56 1.17
N GLY A 61 -10.72 7.57 2.05
CA GLY A 61 -11.88 6.67 2.22
C GLY A 61 -11.88 5.45 1.28
N GLU A 62 -11.04 5.43 0.25
CA GLU A 62 -10.91 4.25 -0.61
C GLU A 62 -10.16 3.10 0.09
N ARG A 63 -10.45 1.89 -0.38
CA ARG A 63 -9.88 0.65 0.13
C ARG A 63 -9.38 -0.22 -1.01
N VAL A 64 -8.27 -0.90 -0.78
CA VAL A 64 -7.81 -2.01 -1.61
C VAL A 64 -7.63 -3.27 -0.76
N THR A 65 -7.96 -4.42 -1.33
CA THR A 65 -7.57 -5.73 -0.83
C THR A 65 -6.52 -6.29 -1.78
N ILE A 66 -5.31 -6.48 -1.29
CA ILE A 66 -4.19 -7.08 -2.02
C ILE A 66 -4.17 -8.57 -1.67
N GLY A 67 -4.38 -9.43 -2.67
CA GLY A 67 -4.27 -10.87 -2.48
C GLY A 67 -2.81 -11.25 -2.30
N VAL A 68 -2.52 -12.13 -1.33
CA VAL A 68 -1.17 -12.60 -1.01
C VAL A 68 -1.16 -14.12 -0.96
N SER A 69 -0.33 -14.74 -1.79
CA SER A 69 -0.03 -16.19 -1.71
C SER A 69 1.37 -16.42 -1.17
N GLY A 70 1.63 -17.62 -0.63
CA GLY A 70 2.96 -17.97 -0.09
C GLY A 70 3.31 -17.29 1.25
N TRP A 71 2.33 -16.72 1.95
CA TRP A 71 2.50 -16.10 3.26
C TRP A 71 1.55 -16.78 4.27
N GLU A 72 2.06 -17.79 4.98
CA GLU A 72 1.22 -18.73 5.75
C GLU A 72 0.85 -18.23 7.17
N THR A 73 1.64 -17.30 7.72
CA THR A 73 1.41 -16.71 9.05
C THR A 73 1.22 -15.20 8.93
N PRO A 74 0.00 -14.72 8.61
CA PRO A 74 -0.27 -13.30 8.49
C PRO A 74 -0.03 -12.54 9.80
N ASP A 75 0.67 -11.42 9.68
CA ASP A 75 0.98 -10.50 10.77
C ASP A 75 0.79 -9.04 10.31
N ALA A 76 0.07 -8.25 11.11
CA ALA A 76 -0.32 -6.90 10.74
C ALA A 76 0.89 -5.94 10.72
N ASP A 77 1.84 -6.12 11.63
CA ASP A 77 3.01 -5.24 11.74
C ASP A 77 4.01 -5.52 10.60
N ALA A 78 4.18 -6.79 10.24
CA ALA A 78 4.93 -7.21 9.06
C ALA A 78 4.29 -6.67 7.77
N ALA A 79 2.97 -6.79 7.61
CA ALA A 79 2.25 -6.17 6.49
C ALA A 79 2.45 -4.66 6.45
N ARG A 80 2.30 -3.98 7.59
CA ARG A 80 2.49 -2.52 7.68
C ARG A 80 3.91 -2.09 7.30
N SER A 81 4.91 -2.87 7.67
CA SER A 81 6.34 -2.62 7.40
C SER A 81 6.80 -3.03 6.00
N ALA A 82 5.99 -3.82 5.29
CA ALA A 82 6.19 -4.21 3.89
C ALA A 82 5.45 -3.31 2.90
N LEU A 83 4.58 -2.41 3.39
CA LEU A 83 3.92 -1.42 2.56
C LEU A 83 4.83 -0.21 2.33
N TYR A 84 4.93 0.17 1.07
CA TYR A 84 5.58 1.39 0.62
C TYR A 84 4.56 2.26 -0.12
N CYS A 85 4.65 3.57 0.06
CA CYS A 85 3.96 4.54 -0.78
C CYS A 85 4.85 5.78 -0.94
N LEU A 86 4.45 6.68 -1.83
CA LEU A 86 5.11 7.97 -1.94
C LEU A 86 4.97 8.75 -0.62
N GLU A 87 6.09 9.25 -0.13
CA GLU A 87 6.18 10.14 1.03
C GLU A 87 6.46 11.57 0.54
N PRO A 88 6.00 12.61 1.25
CA PRO A 88 6.34 13.98 0.93
C PRO A 88 7.85 14.21 0.92
N SER A 89 8.32 15.02 -0.02
CA SER A 89 9.69 15.55 -0.02
C SER A 89 9.95 16.29 1.30
N ARG A 90 11.06 16.00 1.99
CA ARG A 90 11.50 16.78 3.16
C ARG A 90 11.91 18.20 2.77
#